data_AF-A0A8T0EMH7-F1
#
_entry.id   AF-A0A8T0EMH7-F1
#
_cell.length_a   1.000
_cell.length_b   1.000
_cell.length_c   1.000
_cell.angle_alpha   90.00
_cell.angle_beta   90.00
_cell.angle_gamma   90.00
#
_symmetry.space_group_name_H-M   'P 1'
#
loop_
_entity.id
_entity.type
_entity.pdbx_description
1 polymer ?
#
loop_
_entity_poly.entity_id
_entity_poly.type
_entity_poly.pdbx_seq_one_letter_code
_entity_poly.pdbx_strand_id
1 'polypeptide(L)'
;MAASNYESTEIKRSIYHGKEVHRFTYRFSVRNLQRILSWTFLENFGTDCQFIRNSWTCEILFQEVLDDQMAFVHFRLQRIDSARNSVKVRVLLFISDAVGRSLFDSPKIERDRVHGGQLIEESFYENFEFPGMRSYYNSRLDVTVVIEVISDHFTISTANETLRRLEFLDLQL
;
A
#
# COMPACT_ATOMS: atom_id res chain seq x y z
N MET A 1 22.05 30.92 0.91
CA MET A 1 21.50 29.63 0.44
C MET A 1 21.77 28.60 1.53
N ALA A 2 20.76 28.25 2.33
CA ALA A 2 20.92 27.28 3.41
C ALA A 2 20.61 25.89 2.86
N ALA A 3 21.62 25.02 2.80
CA ALA A 3 21.43 23.59 2.58
C ALA A 3 20.71 23.03 3.82
N SER A 4 19.40 22.83 3.72
CA SER A 4 18.66 22.15 4.77
C SER A 4 19.07 20.68 4.76
N ASN A 5 19.86 20.29 5.76
CA ASN A 5 19.99 18.91 6.21
C ASN A 5 18.58 18.40 6.58
N TYR A 6 17.83 17.92 5.58
CA TYR A 6 16.68 17.08 5.82
C TYR A 6 17.25 15.78 6.39
N GLU A 7 16.99 15.53 7.67
CA GLU A 7 17.22 14.21 8.26
C GLU A 7 16.58 13.18 7.34
N SER A 8 17.41 12.32 6.73
CA SER A 8 16.92 11.21 5.93
C SER A 8 15.99 10.38 6.81
N THR A 9 14.71 10.33 6.43
CA THR A 9 13.75 9.48 7.11
C THR A 9 14.12 8.04 6.80
N GLU A 10 14.56 7.30 7.82
CA GLU A 10 14.86 5.88 7.66
C GLU A 10 13.56 5.12 7.33
N ILE A 11 13.49 4.53 6.14
CA ILE A 11 12.40 3.65 5.72
C ILE A 11 12.80 2.21 6.04
N LYS A 12 12.10 1.59 6.99
CA LYS A 12 12.30 0.18 7.33
C LYS A 12 11.39 -0.69 6.48
N ARG A 13 11.98 -1.62 5.74
CA ARG A 13 11.26 -2.55 4.86
C ARG A 13 11.39 -3.98 5.38
N SER A 14 10.28 -4.71 5.42
CA SER A 14 10.26 -6.16 5.63
C SER A 14 9.40 -6.84 4.57
N ILE A 15 9.87 -7.98 4.07
CA ILE A 15 9.25 -8.70 2.96
C ILE A 15 8.94 -10.13 3.41
N TYR A 16 7.76 -10.62 3.07
CA TYR A 16 7.36 -12.01 3.23
C TYR A 16 6.90 -12.58 1.89
N HIS A 17 7.47 -13.71 1.49
CA HIS A 17 7.09 -14.43 0.29
C HIS A 17 6.44 -15.76 0.68
N GLY A 18 5.11 -15.79 0.68
CA GLY A 18 4.32 -17.01 0.79
C GLY A 18 4.03 -17.61 -0.58
N LYS A 19 3.40 -18.79 -0.57
CA LYS A 19 2.92 -19.43 -1.80
C LYS A 19 1.79 -18.63 -2.45
N GLU A 20 0.84 -18.15 -1.63
CA GLU A 20 -0.38 -17.47 -2.10
C GLU A 20 -0.31 -15.94 -1.97
N VAL A 21 0.53 -15.44 -1.06
CA VAL A 21 0.62 -14.01 -0.75
C VAL A 21 2.07 -13.56 -0.67
N HIS A 22 2.36 -12.44 -1.34
CA HIS A 22 3.58 -11.68 -1.14
C HIS A 22 3.23 -10.42 -0.37
N ARG A 23 3.85 -10.23 0.80
CA ARG A 23 3.59 -9.09 1.68
C ARG A 23 4.82 -8.21 1.78
N PHE A 24 4.62 -6.92 1.57
CA PHE A 24 5.62 -5.87 1.75
C PHE A 24 5.14 -4.97 2.87
N THR A 25 5.99 -4.75 3.88
CA THR A 25 5.69 -3.85 4.98
C THR A 25 6.74 -2.76 5.03
N TYR A 26 6.28 -1.52 5.01
CA TYR A 26 7.10 -0.32 5.13
C TYR A 26 6.75 0.38 6.43
N ARG A 27 7.76 0.81 7.18
CA ARG A 27 7.61 1.62 8.40
C ARG A 27 8.52 2.82 8.30
N PHE A 28 7.96 4.01 8.48
CA PHE A 28 8.69 5.27 8.43
C PHE A 28 7.99 6.33 9.28
N SER A 29 8.67 7.44 9.54
CA SER A 29 8.09 8.57 10.26
C SER A 29 8.24 9.85 9.44
N VAL A 30 7.14 10.55 9.18
CA VAL A 30 7.20 11.89 8.58
C VAL A 30 7.40 12.90 9.70
N ARG A 31 8.38 13.80 9.60
CA ARG A 31 8.69 14.78 10.64
C ARG A 31 8.59 16.20 10.12
N ASN A 32 8.07 17.08 10.97
CA ASN A 32 8.06 18.53 10.76
C ASN A 32 7.40 18.98 9.44
N LEU A 33 6.23 18.43 9.09
CA LEU A 33 5.42 18.87 7.93
C LEU A 33 5.21 20.38 7.92
N GLN A 34 5.05 21.02 9.08
CA GLN A 34 4.98 22.49 9.22
C GLN A 34 6.17 23.28 8.64
N ARG A 35 7.32 22.64 8.48
CA ARG A 35 8.54 23.27 7.93
C ARG A 35 8.75 22.90 6.47
N ILE A 36 8.27 21.71 6.08
CA ILE A 36 8.61 21.08 4.81
C ILE A 36 7.44 21.10 3.81
N LEU A 37 6.25 21.53 4.28
CA LEU A 37 4.97 21.69 3.58
C LEU A 37 4.36 20.39 3.06
N SER A 38 5.17 19.50 2.50
CA SER A 38 4.75 18.18 2.05
C SER A 38 5.91 17.19 2.10
N TRP A 39 5.55 15.90 2.10
CA TRP A 39 6.52 14.82 2.03
C TRP A 39 5.94 13.64 1.25
N THR A 40 6.74 13.04 0.39
CA THR A 40 6.32 11.94 -0.48
C THR A 40 7.11 10.68 -0.14
N PHE A 41 6.39 9.62 0.22
CA PHE A 41 6.88 8.25 0.18
C PHE A 41 6.81 7.76 -1.26
N LEU A 42 7.90 7.19 -1.79
CA LEU A 42 7.92 6.57 -3.11
C LEU A 42 8.79 5.32 -3.06
N GLU A 43 8.19 4.16 -3.28
CA GLU A 43 8.89 2.87 -3.25
C GLU A 43 8.49 2.00 -4.44
N ASN A 44 9.50 1.40 -5.05
CA ASN A 44 9.32 0.38 -6.09
C ASN A 44 9.55 -1.01 -5.48
N PHE A 45 8.69 -1.96 -5.81
CA PHE A 45 8.86 -3.33 -5.35
C PHE A 45 8.39 -4.34 -6.40
N GLY A 46 8.89 -5.56 -6.29
CA GLY A 46 8.45 -6.66 -7.14
C GLY A 46 8.22 -7.92 -6.33
N THR A 47 7.35 -8.78 -6.85
CA THR A 47 7.15 -10.13 -6.35
C THR A 47 8.16 -11.04 -7.06
N ASP A 48 9.16 -11.55 -6.34
CA ASP A 48 10.11 -12.53 -6.88
C ASP A 48 9.50 -13.94 -6.97
N CYS A 49 8.26 -14.03 -7.44
CA CYS A 49 7.57 -15.29 -7.64
C CYS A 49 8.07 -15.97 -8.91
N GLN A 50 8.28 -17.29 -8.84
CA GLN A 50 8.77 -18.09 -9.95
C GLN A 50 7.75 -18.18 -11.10
N PHE A 51 6.46 -18.08 -10.79
CA PHE A 51 5.39 -18.23 -11.77
C PHE A 51 5.00 -16.91 -12.42
N ILE A 52 4.83 -15.85 -11.62
CA ILE A 52 4.46 -14.52 -12.11
C ILE A 52 5.27 -13.49 -11.35
N ARG A 53 6.21 -12.86 -12.05
CA ARG A 53 6.87 -11.65 -11.56
C ARG A 53 5.96 -10.46 -11.80
N ASN A 54 5.70 -9.71 -10.75
CA ASN A 54 4.97 -8.44 -10.80
C ASN A 54 5.91 -7.33 -10.36
N SER A 55 5.74 -6.13 -10.93
CA SER A 55 6.46 -4.92 -10.51
C SER A 55 5.47 -3.82 -10.18
N TRP A 56 5.75 -3.07 -9.12
CA TRP A 56 4.85 -2.09 -8.53
C TRP A 56 5.58 -0.82 -8.12
N THR A 57 4.85 0.29 -8.15
CA THR A 57 5.23 1.57 -7.58
C THR A 57 4.16 1.99 -6.58
N CYS A 58 4.56 2.25 -5.34
CA CYS A 58 3.71 2.81 -4.29
C CYS A 58 4.15 4.23 -3.99
N GLU A 59 3.20 5.16 -3.97
CA GLU A 59 3.42 6.56 -3.66
C GLU A 59 2.41 7.00 -2.58
N ILE A 60 2.87 7.75 -1.58
CA ILE A 60 2.00 8.37 -0.58
C ILE A 60 2.45 9.80 -0.37
N LEU A 61 1.56 10.76 -0.62
CA LEU A 61 1.80 12.18 -0.38
C LEU A 61 1.13 12.61 0.92
N PHE A 62 1.94 13.13 1.83
CA PHE A 62 1.50 13.78 3.06
C PHE A 62 1.66 15.29 2.90
N GLN A 63 0.64 16.04 3.28
CA GLN A 63 0.66 17.51 3.26
C GLN A 63 0.52 18.07 4.67
N GLU A 64 1.12 19.23 4.91
CA GLU A 64 0.86 20.04 6.08
C GLU A 64 -0.64 20.38 6.18
N VAL A 65 -1.16 20.30 7.38
CA VAL A 65 -2.51 20.75 7.71
C VAL A 65 -2.47 22.25 7.94
N LEU A 66 -3.29 22.99 7.19
CA LEU A 66 -3.37 24.45 7.26
C LEU A 66 -4.44 24.88 8.28
N ASP A 67 -4.89 26.14 8.20
CA ASP A 67 -5.90 26.71 9.10
C ASP A 67 -7.33 26.19 8.84
N ASP A 68 -7.53 25.44 7.76
CA ASP A 68 -8.78 24.73 7.44
C ASP A 68 -9.00 23.48 8.29
N GLN A 69 -8.01 23.10 9.11
CA GLN A 69 -8.05 21.97 10.05
C GLN A 69 -8.28 20.61 9.37
N MET A 70 -8.02 20.50 8.06
CA MET A 70 -8.20 19.27 7.30
C MET A 70 -6.85 18.67 6.93
N ALA A 71 -6.58 17.43 7.37
CA ALA A 71 -5.47 16.66 6.81
C ALA A 71 -5.88 15.97 5.53
N PHE A 72 -4.92 15.90 4.60
CA PHE A 72 -5.06 15.18 3.35
C PHE A 72 -3.87 14.25 3.14
N VAL A 73 -4.16 13.00 2.82
CA VAL A 73 -3.18 12.01 2.40
C VAL A 73 -3.64 11.40 1.08
N HIS A 74 -2.77 11.47 0.07
CA HIS A 74 -3.04 10.88 -1.24
C HIS A 74 -2.22 9.63 -1.44
N PHE A 75 -2.86 8.53 -1.81
CA PHE A 75 -2.26 7.22 -2.00
C PHE A 75 -2.37 6.78 -3.44
N ARG A 76 -1.26 6.29 -4.01
CA ARG A 76 -1.21 5.73 -5.36
C ARG A 76 -0.44 4.42 -5.35
N LEU A 77 -0.99 3.40 -5.99
CA LEU A 77 -0.34 2.12 -6.21
C LEU A 77 -0.54 1.70 -7.65
N GLN A 78 0.56 1.60 -8.39
CA GLN A 78 0.55 1.25 -9.80
C GLN A 78 1.26 -0.08 -10.02
N ARG A 79 0.65 -0.96 -10.79
CA ARG A 79 1.34 -2.13 -11.35
C ARG A 79 2.06 -1.69 -12.62
N ILE A 80 3.39 -1.69 -12.62
CA ILE A 80 4.21 -1.12 -13.70
C ILE A 80 4.74 -2.16 -14.69
N ASP A 81 4.50 -3.46 -14.45
CA ASP A 81 4.78 -4.51 -15.42
C ASP A 81 3.73 -4.56 -16.55
N SER A 82 4.05 -5.28 -17.63
CA SER A 82 3.18 -5.51 -18.79
C SER A 82 2.50 -6.88 -18.78
N ALA A 83 2.52 -7.59 -17.65
CA ALA A 83 2.02 -8.95 -17.60
C ALA A 83 0.48 -8.98 -17.65
N ARG A 84 -0.06 -9.90 -18.45
CA ARG A 84 -1.51 -9.98 -18.76
C ARG A 84 -2.34 -10.55 -17.62
N ASN A 85 -1.72 -11.34 -16.75
CA ASN A 85 -2.40 -11.94 -15.62
C ASN A 85 -2.96 -10.84 -14.71
N SER A 86 -4.07 -11.14 -14.06
CA SER A 86 -4.55 -10.32 -12.97
C SER A 86 -3.99 -10.81 -11.63
N VAL A 87 -4.02 -9.94 -10.62
CA VAL A 87 -3.80 -10.32 -9.23
C VAL A 87 -4.80 -9.60 -8.33
N LYS A 88 -4.98 -10.09 -7.11
CA LYS A 88 -5.67 -9.36 -6.06
C LYS A 88 -4.66 -8.56 -5.25
N VAL A 89 -4.98 -7.33 -4.91
CA VAL A 89 -4.15 -6.49 -4.04
C VAL A 89 -4.96 -6.02 -2.83
N ARG A 90 -4.33 -6.09 -1.67
CA ARG A 90 -4.82 -5.48 -0.43
C ARG A 90 -3.76 -4.55 0.13
N VAL A 91 -4.17 -3.36 0.55
CA VAL A 91 -3.33 -2.38 1.23
C VAL A 91 -3.97 -2.05 2.58
N LEU A 92 -3.16 -2.07 3.64
CA LEU A 92 -3.50 -1.59 4.96
C LEU A 92 -2.58 -0.41 5.29
N LEU A 93 -3.18 0.73 5.62
CA LEU A 93 -2.47 1.94 6.02
C LEU A 93 -2.76 2.22 7.49
N PHE A 94 -1.71 2.24 8.30
CA PHE A 94 -1.78 2.64 9.69
C PHE A 94 -0.99 3.93 9.84
N ILE A 95 -1.67 5.03 10.16
CA ILE A 95 -1.08 6.35 10.32
C ILE A 95 -1.44 6.84 11.72
N SER A 96 -0.45 7.25 12.50
CA SER A 96 -0.66 7.84 13.82
C SER A 96 0.12 9.14 13.98
N ASP A 97 -0.42 10.08 14.75
CA ASP A 97 0.25 11.35 15.06
C ASP A 97 1.29 11.23 16.19
N ALA A 98 1.93 12.35 16.54
CA ALA A 98 2.98 12.42 17.56
C ALA A 98 2.57 11.92 18.96
N VAL A 99 1.26 11.83 19.27
CA VAL A 99 0.75 11.30 20.54
C VAL A 99 0.21 9.87 20.40
N GLY A 100 0.38 9.24 19.24
CA GLY A 100 -0.04 7.87 18.97
C GLY A 100 -1.52 7.71 18.65
N ARG A 101 -2.25 8.80 18.38
CA ARG A 101 -3.65 8.72 17.95
C ARG A 101 -3.70 8.22 16.50
N SER A 102 -4.50 7.20 16.24
CA SER A 102 -4.77 6.73 14.88
C SER A 102 -5.51 7.79 14.08
N LEU A 103 -5.11 7.97 12.83
CA LEU A 103 -5.71 8.91 11.87
C LEU A 103 -6.39 8.13 10.74
N PHE A 104 -7.38 8.75 10.08
CA PHE A 104 -8.06 8.27 8.87
C PHE A 104 -8.77 6.90 9.03
N ASP A 105 -9.12 6.51 10.27
CA ASP A 105 -9.72 5.21 10.59
C ASP A 105 -8.97 3.99 10.00
N SER A 106 -7.65 4.08 9.84
CA SER A 106 -6.78 3.01 9.30
C SER A 106 -7.31 2.39 8.00
N PRO A 107 -7.20 3.10 6.85
CA PRO A 107 -7.91 2.72 5.64
C PRO A 107 -7.43 1.38 5.07
N LYS A 108 -8.41 0.60 4.60
CA LYS A 108 -8.20 -0.66 3.89
C LYS A 108 -8.60 -0.50 2.42
N ILE A 109 -7.63 -0.66 1.52
CA ILE A 109 -7.87 -0.68 0.07
C ILE A 109 -7.80 -2.14 -0.38
N GLU A 110 -8.82 -2.60 -1.09
CA GLU A 110 -8.83 -3.93 -1.70
C GLU A 110 -9.30 -3.81 -3.15
N ARG A 111 -8.56 -4.41 -4.08
CA ARG A 111 -8.88 -4.46 -5.50
C ARG A 111 -8.60 -5.85 -6.04
N ASP A 112 -9.62 -6.44 -6.65
CA ASP A 112 -9.49 -7.69 -7.39
C ASP A 112 -9.15 -7.39 -8.85
N ARG A 113 -8.58 -8.39 -9.52
CA ARG A 113 -8.31 -8.39 -10.96
C ARG A 113 -7.41 -7.24 -11.45
N VAL A 114 -6.34 -6.92 -10.72
CA VAL A 114 -5.39 -5.86 -11.09
C VAL A 114 -4.41 -6.32 -12.16
N HIS A 115 -4.49 -5.74 -13.35
CA HIS A 115 -3.63 -6.01 -14.51
C HIS A 115 -2.42 -5.06 -14.59
N GLY A 116 -1.42 -5.45 -15.38
CA GLY A 116 -0.28 -4.57 -15.68
C GLY A 116 -0.71 -3.22 -16.26
N GLY A 117 -0.06 -2.14 -15.80
CA GLY A 117 -0.37 -0.76 -16.15
C GLY A 117 -1.46 -0.09 -15.31
N GLN A 118 -2.27 -0.84 -14.56
CA GLN A 118 -3.37 -0.27 -13.78
C GLN A 118 -2.90 0.52 -12.56
N LEU A 119 -3.58 1.63 -12.31
CA LEU A 119 -3.39 2.53 -11.17
C LEU A 119 -4.55 2.38 -10.19
N ILE A 120 -4.21 2.24 -8.91
CA ILE A 120 -5.13 2.35 -7.78
C ILE A 120 -4.80 3.67 -7.10
N GLU A 121 -5.80 4.54 -6.96
CA GLU A 121 -5.63 5.88 -6.39
C GLU A 121 -6.76 6.13 -5.38
N GLU A 122 -6.39 6.61 -4.20
CA GLU A 122 -7.30 6.88 -3.09
C GLU A 122 -6.85 8.15 -2.35
N SER A 123 -7.80 8.85 -1.75
CA SER A 123 -7.56 10.07 -0.99
C SER A 123 -8.23 9.95 0.38
N PHE A 124 -7.48 10.27 1.43
CA PHE A 124 -7.94 10.20 2.81
C PHE A 124 -7.99 11.59 3.43
N TYR A 125 -9.03 11.83 4.22
CA TYR A 125 -9.30 13.10 4.86
C TYR A 125 -9.57 12.89 6.34
N GLU A 126 -9.03 13.77 7.18
CA GLU A 126 -9.29 13.81 8.62
C GLU A 126 -9.54 15.27 9.00
N ASN A 127 -10.61 15.52 9.75
CA ASN A 127 -10.90 16.85 10.30
C ASN A 127 -10.42 16.91 11.74
N PHE A 128 -9.61 17.91 12.09
CA PHE A 128 -9.22 18.15 13.48
C PHE A 128 -10.21 19.07 14.16
N GLU A 129 -10.70 18.64 15.32
CA GLU A 129 -11.62 19.45 16.13
C GLU A 129 -10.93 20.62 16.82
N PHE A 130 -9.63 20.51 17.08
CA PHE A 130 -8.87 21.51 17.85
C PHE A 130 -7.50 21.82 17.21
N PRO A 131 -7.04 23.09 17.28
CA PRO A 131 -5.73 23.49 16.75
C PRO A 131 -4.54 22.70 17.31
N GLY A 132 -4.62 22.20 18.55
CA GLY A 132 -3.55 21.39 19.15
C GLY A 132 -3.34 20.05 18.44
N MET A 133 -4.41 19.44 17.91
CA MET A 133 -4.33 18.17 17.16
C MET A 133 -3.57 18.32 15.84
N ARG A 134 -3.75 19.46 15.18
CA ARG A 134 -2.98 19.84 13.99
C ARG A 134 -1.47 19.87 14.26
N SER A 135 -1.06 20.44 15.40
CA SER A 135 0.36 20.49 15.76
C SER A 135 0.95 19.08 15.96
N TYR A 136 0.18 18.11 16.47
CA TYR A 136 0.65 16.73 16.57
C TYR A 136 0.82 16.09 15.20
N TYR A 137 -0.15 16.25 14.30
CA TYR A 137 -0.04 15.78 12.91
C TYR A 137 1.18 16.41 12.20
N ASN A 138 1.32 17.74 12.26
CA ASN A 138 2.37 18.47 11.54
C ASN A 138 3.77 18.23 12.13
N SER A 139 3.88 17.86 13.41
CA SER A 139 5.18 17.61 14.04
C SER A 139 5.73 16.22 13.72
N ARG A 140 4.91 15.17 13.80
CA ARG A 140 5.32 13.80 13.49
C ARG A 140 4.14 12.91 13.13
N LEU A 141 4.31 12.14 12.07
CA LEU A 141 3.47 11.00 11.72
C LEU A 141 4.30 9.73 11.79
N ASP A 142 3.78 8.68 12.40
CA ASP A 142 4.32 7.34 12.31
C ASP A 142 3.43 6.51 11.38
N VAL A 143 4.02 5.96 10.33
CA VAL A 143 3.31 5.31 9.22
C VAL A 143 3.76 3.87 9.08
N THR A 144 2.80 2.95 9.00
CA THR A 144 3.01 1.58 8.55
C THR A 144 2.13 1.30 7.34
N VAL A 145 2.76 0.90 6.23
CA VAL A 145 2.07 0.48 5.00
C VAL A 145 2.27 -1.02 4.86
N VAL A 146 1.18 -1.78 4.75
CA VAL A 146 1.23 -3.21 4.43
C VAL A 146 0.57 -3.42 3.08
N ILE A 147 1.33 -3.91 2.11
CA ILE A 147 0.86 -4.23 0.77
C ILE A 147 0.93 -5.74 0.60
N GLU A 148 -0.20 -6.35 0.27
CA GLU A 148 -0.34 -7.76 -0.02
C GLU A 148 -0.71 -7.94 -1.49
N VAL A 149 0.16 -8.60 -2.25
CA VAL A 149 -0.14 -9.09 -3.59
C VAL A 149 -0.51 -10.55 -3.47
N ILE A 150 -1.78 -10.85 -3.69
CA ILE A 150 -2.38 -12.18 -3.55
C ILE A 150 -2.50 -12.76 -4.95
N SER A 151 -1.89 -13.92 -5.16
CA SER A 151 -1.86 -14.58 -6.47
C SER A 151 -2.99 -15.60 -6.61
N ASP A 152 -3.71 -15.54 -7.74
CA ASP A 152 -4.80 -16.46 -8.08
C ASP A 152 -4.30 -17.81 -8.64
N HIS A 153 -2.99 -18.09 -8.59
CA HIS A 153 -2.41 -19.29 -9.20
C HIS A 153 -2.97 -20.61 -8.67
N PHE A 154 -3.49 -20.63 -7.45
CA PHE A 154 -3.99 -21.86 -6.83
C PHE A 154 -5.45 -22.15 -7.14
N THR A 155 -6.18 -21.20 -7.73
CA THR A 155 -7.61 -21.38 -8.05
C THR A 155 -7.85 -22.27 -9.27
N ILE A 156 -6.84 -22.51 -10.11
CA ILE A 156 -6.98 -23.34 -11.33
C ILE A 156 -6.73 -24.83 -11.05
N SER A 157 -6.06 -25.18 -9.95
CA SER A 157 -5.74 -26.58 -9.63
C SER A 157 -7.00 -27.43 -9.39
N THR A 158 -8.00 -26.90 -8.69
CA THR A 158 -9.20 -27.67 -8.33
C THR A 158 -10.23 -27.76 -9.45
N ALA A 159 -10.35 -26.74 -10.31
CA ALA A 159 -11.27 -26.78 -11.44
C ALA A 159 -10.84 -27.80 -12.50
N ASN A 160 -9.54 -27.89 -12.78
CA ASN A 160 -9.00 -28.85 -13.75
C ASN A 160 -8.91 -30.29 -13.19
N GLU A 161 -8.70 -30.48 -11.88
CA GLU A 161 -8.84 -31.81 -11.26
C GLU A 161 -10.29 -32.32 -11.28
N THR A 162 -11.26 -31.43 -11.10
CA THR A 162 -12.68 -31.79 -11.13
C THR A 162 -13.13 -32.16 -12.55
N LEU A 163 -12.70 -31.39 -13.56
CA LEU A 163 -12.95 -31.72 -14.98
C LEU A 163 -12.30 -33.04 -15.41
N ARG A 164 -11.04 -33.29 -15.01
CA ARG A 164 -10.37 -34.57 -15.30
C ARG A 164 -11.00 -35.77 -14.59
N ARG A 165 -11.56 -35.58 -13.39
CA ARG A 165 -12.31 -36.65 -12.70
C ARG A 165 -13.65 -36.96 -13.39
N LEU A 166 -14.32 -35.95 -13.93
CA LEU A 166 -15.59 -36.14 -14.66
C LEU A 166 -15.35 -36.82 -16.01
N GLU A 167 -14.32 -36.43 -16.76
CA GLU A 167 -13.93 -37.10 -18.01
C GLU A 167 -13.52 -38.57 -17.81
N PHE A 168 -12.96 -38.92 -16.65
CA PHE A 168 -12.59 -40.31 -16.32
C PHE A 168 -13.80 -41.18 -15.94
N LEU A 169 -14.89 -40.59 -15.46
CA LEU A 169 -16.12 -41.30 -15.10
C LEU A 169 -17.01 -41.57 -16.32
N ASP A 170 -17.00 -40.70 -17.32
CA ASP A 170 -17.77 -40.88 -18.58
C ASP A 170 -17.16 -41.91 -19.53
N LEU A 171 -15.91 -42.35 -19.31
CA LEU A 171 -15.23 -43.38 -20.12
C LEU A 171 -15.38 -44.81 -19.54
N GLN A 172 -16.15 -44.99 -18.46
CA GLN A 172 -16.38 -46.29 -17.81
C GLN A 172 -17.83 -46.79 -17.89
N LEU A 173 -18.69 -46.17 -18.70
CA LEU A 173 -20.05 -46.61 -19.03
C LEU A 173 -20.15 -47.00 -20.51
#